data_AF-A0A847I7F1-F1
#
_entry.id   AF-A0A847I7F1-F1
#
_cell.length_a   1.000
_cell.length_b   1.000
_cell.length_c   1.000
_cell.angle_alpha   90.00
_cell.angle_beta   90.00
_cell.angle_gamma   90.00
#
_symmetry.space_group_name_H-M   'P 1'
#
loop_
_entity.id
_entity.type
_entity.pdbx_description
1 polymer ?
#
loop_
_entity_poly.entity_id
_entity_poly.type
_entity_poly.pdbx_seq_one_letter_code
_entity_poly.pdbx_strand_id
1 'polypeptide(L)'
;MSNVIHDTVMHGSSAVNLARVADYDDALATPAAIAAISYTIERESADAAFSAVDGHANQPVDVAACLFAEMQNDSRWTCDSVGYNFRHLVPIDLADAFPTPGVYWVRYRFVPAAGQPFVIAFRLRAL
;
A
#
# COMPACT_ATOMS: atom_id res chain seq x y z
N MET A 1 16.10 3.00 -4.41
CA MET A 1 15.00 3.75 -5.03
C MET A 1 13.97 4.07 -3.96
N SER A 2 13.35 5.25 -3.99
CA SER A 2 12.26 5.59 -3.06
C SER A 2 10.95 4.99 -3.58
N ASN A 3 10.37 4.03 -2.86
CA ASN A 3 9.14 3.31 -3.24
C ASN A 3 7.88 4.14 -2.90
N VAL A 4 7.72 5.31 -3.53
CA VAL A 4 6.57 6.20 -3.31
C VAL A 4 5.76 6.40 -4.59
N ILE A 5 4.50 5.96 -4.58
CA ILE A 5 3.55 6.11 -5.69
C ILE A 5 2.61 7.28 -5.39
N HIS A 6 2.30 8.11 -6.38
CA HIS A 6 1.48 9.32 -6.20
C HIS A 6 0.14 9.19 -6.92
N ASP A 7 -0.97 9.45 -6.24
CA ASP A 7 -2.31 9.40 -6.85
C ASP A 7 -3.33 10.32 -6.14
N THR A 8 -4.56 10.39 -6.66
CA THR A 8 -5.68 11.17 -6.13
C THR A 8 -6.86 10.26 -5.80
N VAL A 9 -7.53 10.53 -4.68
CA VAL A 9 -8.70 9.78 -4.19
C VAL A 9 -9.79 10.75 -3.74
N MET A 10 -11.01 10.28 -3.53
CA MET A 10 -12.08 11.07 -2.94
C MET A 10 -12.02 10.94 -1.41
N HIS A 11 -12.21 12.04 -0.68
CA HIS A 11 -12.38 11.94 0.77
C HIS A 11 -13.62 11.09 1.12
N GLY A 12 -13.57 10.35 2.23
CA GLY A 12 -14.61 9.42 2.66
C GLY A 12 -14.71 8.14 1.83
N SER A 13 -13.78 7.88 0.90
CA SER A 13 -13.76 6.66 0.09
C SER A 13 -12.64 5.70 0.49
N SER A 14 -12.68 4.51 -0.11
CA SER A 14 -11.55 3.57 -0.13
C SER A 14 -10.57 3.91 -1.28
N ALA A 15 -9.45 3.20 -1.33
CA ALA A 15 -8.49 3.20 -2.44
C ALA A 15 -8.03 1.77 -2.75
N VAL A 16 -7.84 1.47 -4.04
CA VAL A 16 -7.14 0.26 -4.48
C VAL A 16 -5.70 0.63 -4.79
N ASN A 17 -4.77 0.10 -4.01
CA ASN A 17 -3.34 0.33 -4.19
C ASN A 17 -2.73 -0.85 -4.95
N LEU A 18 -2.14 -0.55 -6.11
CA LEU A 18 -1.45 -1.53 -6.96
C LEU A 18 0.04 -1.23 -6.99
N ALA A 19 0.88 -2.25 -6.85
CA ALA A 19 2.33 -2.09 -6.97
C ALA A 19 3.01 -3.33 -7.53
N ARG A 20 4.19 -3.10 -8.09
CA ARG A 20 5.22 -4.12 -8.25
C ARG A 20 6.10 -4.13 -7.02
N VAL A 21 6.19 -5.27 -6.36
CA VAL A 21 6.94 -5.50 -5.13
C VAL A 21 8.01 -6.53 -5.43
N ALA A 22 9.26 -6.10 -5.31
CA ALA A 22 10.43 -6.95 -5.33
C ALA A 22 10.98 -7.10 -3.90
N ASP A 23 11.68 -8.19 -3.64
CA ASP A 23 12.45 -8.38 -2.43
C ASP A 23 13.82 -7.68 -2.51
N TYR A 24 14.69 -7.95 -1.54
CA TYR A 24 16.01 -7.33 -1.46
C TYR A 24 16.93 -7.68 -2.64
N ASP A 25 16.74 -8.84 -3.25
CA ASP A 25 17.56 -9.34 -4.37
C ASP A 25 16.98 -8.94 -5.73
N ASP A 26 16.02 -8.00 -5.75
CA ASP A 26 15.25 -7.57 -6.92
C ASP A 26 14.43 -8.71 -7.55
N ALA A 27 14.24 -9.81 -6.82
CA ALA A 27 13.36 -10.89 -7.22
C ALA A 27 11.91 -10.54 -6.86
N LEU A 28 10.96 -11.07 -7.63
CA LEU A 28 9.55 -10.79 -7.39
C LEU A 28 9.15 -11.30 -5.99
N ALA A 29 8.60 -10.42 -5.15
CA ALA A 29 8.11 -10.83 -3.84
C ALA A 29 6.91 -11.77 -4.02
N THR A 30 7.05 -13.01 -3.55
CA THR A 30 5.99 -14.02 -3.61
C THR A 30 5.32 -14.20 -2.25
N PRO A 31 4.08 -14.71 -2.19
CA PRO A 31 3.40 -15.00 -0.92
C PRO A 31 4.20 -15.91 0.01
N ALA A 32 4.94 -16.88 -0.53
CA ALA A 32 5.76 -17.80 0.26
C ALA A 32 6.99 -17.12 0.90
N ALA A 33 7.47 -16.02 0.31
CA ALA A 33 8.65 -15.29 0.79
C ALA A 33 8.31 -14.22 1.84
N ILE A 34 7.03 -13.86 2.01
CA ILE A 34 6.57 -12.82 2.92
C ILE A 34 5.82 -13.44 4.11
N ALA A 35 6.34 -13.23 5.32
CA ALA A 35 5.73 -13.74 6.54
C ALA A 35 4.53 -12.91 7.01
N ALA A 36 4.57 -11.59 6.83
CA ALA A 36 3.48 -10.70 7.21
C ALA A 36 3.50 -9.38 6.42
N ILE A 37 2.32 -8.80 6.25
CA ILE A 37 2.14 -7.44 5.74
C ILE A 37 1.25 -6.68 6.73
N SER A 38 1.59 -5.42 6.98
CA SER A 38 0.74 -4.49 7.72
C SER A 38 0.69 -3.16 7.01
N TYR A 39 -0.39 -2.39 7.21
CA TYR A 39 -0.50 -1.05 6.66
C TYR A 39 -0.84 -0.01 7.74
N THR A 40 -0.38 1.21 7.50
CA THR A 40 -0.75 2.40 8.26
C THR A 40 -1.15 3.50 7.29
N ILE A 41 -2.26 4.20 7.55
CA ILE A 41 -2.60 5.45 6.85
C ILE A 41 -2.27 6.61 7.76
N GLU A 42 -1.50 7.56 7.25
CA GLU A 42 -1.13 8.77 7.99
C GLU A 42 -1.46 10.00 7.16
N ARG A 43 -2.07 11.00 7.78
CA ARG A 43 -2.29 12.32 7.18
C ARG A 43 -1.03 13.16 7.34
N GLU A 44 -0.61 13.79 6.25
CA GLU A 44 0.45 14.81 6.25
C GLU A 44 -0.16 16.18 6.59
N SER A 45 0.36 16.83 7.62
CA SER A 45 -0.01 18.19 8.01
C SER A 45 0.79 19.23 7.23
N ALA A 46 0.43 20.52 7.37
CA ALA A 46 1.10 21.62 6.67
C ALA A 46 2.58 21.81 7.09
N ASP A 47 2.95 21.36 8.28
CA ASP A 47 4.30 21.34 8.82
C ASP A 47 5.04 20.00 8.57
N ALA A 48 4.50 19.17 7.66
CA ALA A 48 5.04 17.85 7.31
C ALA A 48 5.11 16.85 8.48
N ALA A 49 4.34 17.08 9.54
CA ALA A 49 4.09 16.08 10.56
C ALA A 49 3.09 15.03 10.05
N PHE A 50 3.13 13.84 10.64
CA PHE A 50 2.26 12.73 10.30
C PHE A 50 1.38 12.37 11.49
N SER A 51 0.07 12.23 11.24
CA SER A 51 -0.87 11.69 12.21
C SER A 51 -1.55 10.46 11.63
N ALA A 52 -1.56 9.36 12.39
CA ALA A 52 -2.27 8.15 11.98
C ALA A 52 -3.77 8.43 11.88
N VAL A 53 -4.41 7.86 10.86
CA VAL A 53 -5.86 7.85 10.72
C VAL A 53 -6.41 6.77 11.64
N ASP A 54 -7.41 7.13 12.45
CA ASP A 54 -8.07 6.20 13.38
C ASP A 54 -8.61 4.97 12.64
N GLY A 55 -8.47 3.79 13.24
CA GLY A 55 -8.85 2.53 12.61
C GLY A 55 -7.89 2.02 11.54
N HIS A 56 -6.87 2.79 11.16
CA HIS A 56 -5.94 2.45 10.08
C HIS A 56 -4.47 2.50 10.49
N ALA A 57 -4.17 2.33 11.78
CA ALA A 57 -2.80 2.23 12.26
C ALA A 57 -2.37 0.76 12.47
N ASN A 58 -1.27 0.36 11.81
CA ASN A 58 -0.66 -0.98 11.93
C ASN A 58 -1.66 -2.15 11.74
N GLN A 59 -2.55 -2.01 10.76
CA GLN A 59 -3.57 -3.01 10.48
C GLN A 59 -2.97 -4.17 9.67
N PRO A 60 -3.25 -5.44 10.03
CA PRO A 60 -2.73 -6.58 9.30
C PRO A 60 -3.37 -6.68 7.91
N VAL A 61 -2.59 -7.15 6.93
CA VAL A 61 -3.07 -7.46 5.57
C VAL A 61 -2.80 -8.94 5.30
N ASP A 62 -3.80 -9.63 4.77
CA ASP A 62 -3.64 -11.02 4.35
C ASP A 62 -2.73 -11.10 3.11
N VAL A 63 -1.54 -11.68 3.31
CA VAL A 63 -0.51 -11.86 2.29
C VAL A 63 -1.06 -12.62 1.08
N ALA A 64 -1.84 -13.69 1.30
CA ALA A 64 -2.35 -14.53 0.22
C ALA A 64 -3.44 -13.82 -0.61
N ALA A 65 -4.15 -12.88 0.01
CA ALA A 65 -5.18 -12.09 -0.67
C ALA A 65 -4.61 -10.89 -1.45
N CYS A 66 -3.46 -10.34 -1.02
CA CYS A 66 -2.90 -9.11 -1.57
C CYS A 66 -1.68 -9.30 -2.46
N LEU A 67 -0.92 -10.39 -2.31
CA LEU A 67 0.31 -10.65 -3.06
C LEU A 67 0.12 -11.83 -4.01
N PHE A 68 0.62 -11.70 -5.23
CA PHE A 68 0.53 -12.71 -6.27
C PHE A 68 1.91 -13.29 -6.55
N ALA A 69 1.97 -14.62 -6.74
CA ALA A 69 3.21 -15.29 -7.12
C ALA A 69 3.66 -14.95 -8.56
N GLU A 70 2.71 -14.54 -9.41
CA GLU A 70 2.94 -14.15 -10.80
C GLU A 70 2.42 -12.73 -11.04
N MET A 71 3.03 -12.03 -12.00
CA MET A 71 2.61 -10.70 -12.42
C MET A 71 1.21 -10.73 -13.02
N GLN A 72 0.35 -9.83 -12.52
CA GLN A 72 -0.98 -9.57 -13.03
C GLN A 72 -0.92 -8.37 -13.99
N ASN A 73 -1.48 -8.53 -15.19
CA ASN A 73 -1.53 -7.46 -16.19
C ASN A 73 -2.95 -7.35 -16.79
N ASP A 74 -3.89 -6.95 -15.93
CA ASP A 74 -5.28 -6.73 -16.30
C ASP A 74 -5.60 -5.23 -16.46
N SER A 75 -6.84 -4.91 -16.82
CA SER A 75 -7.28 -3.54 -17.10
C SER A 75 -7.15 -2.54 -15.94
N ARG A 76 -6.88 -3.01 -14.71
CA ARG A 76 -6.65 -2.14 -13.55
C ARG A 76 -5.24 -1.54 -13.55
N TRP A 77 -4.30 -2.12 -14.29
CA TRP A 77 -2.94 -1.63 -14.40
C TRP A 77 -2.74 -0.86 -15.70
N THR A 78 -2.37 0.40 -15.57
CA THR A 78 -2.20 1.31 -16.71
C THR A 78 -0.79 1.88 -16.81
N CYS A 79 0.11 1.53 -15.88
CA CYS A 79 1.45 2.10 -15.82
C CYS A 79 2.38 1.56 -16.92
N ASP A 80 2.31 0.26 -17.22
CA ASP A 80 3.13 -0.41 -18.24
C ASP A 80 2.52 -1.75 -18.68
N SER A 81 3.21 -2.47 -19.57
CA SER A 81 2.81 -3.79 -20.06
C SER A 81 3.31 -4.96 -19.21
N VAL A 82 4.04 -4.71 -18.12
CA VAL A 82 4.62 -5.76 -17.28
C VAL A 82 3.67 -6.16 -16.16
N GLY A 83 2.93 -5.19 -15.60
CA GLY A 83 1.90 -5.45 -14.58
C GLY A 83 2.34 -5.20 -13.14
N TYR A 84 1.59 -5.79 -12.21
CA TYR A 84 1.74 -5.69 -10.75
C TYR A 84 1.68 -7.08 -10.09
N ASN A 85 2.25 -7.24 -8.89
CA ASN A 85 2.07 -8.45 -8.07
C ASN A 85 1.48 -8.14 -6.69
N PHE A 86 1.21 -6.87 -6.37
CA PHE A 86 0.57 -6.47 -5.14
C PHE A 86 -0.70 -5.66 -5.41
N ARG A 87 -1.78 -6.01 -4.72
CA ARG A 87 -3.06 -5.31 -4.72
C ARG A 87 -3.65 -5.29 -3.33
N HIS A 88 -3.97 -4.11 -2.83
CA HIS A 88 -4.73 -3.98 -1.59
C HIS A 88 -5.87 -2.97 -1.75
N LEU A 89 -7.09 -3.41 -1.46
CA LEU A 89 -8.25 -2.54 -1.28
C LEU A 89 -8.27 -2.13 0.19
N VAL A 90 -8.15 -0.84 0.46
CA VAL A 90 -8.17 -0.32 1.83
C VAL A 90 -9.56 -0.54 2.43
N PRO A 91 -9.70 -1.29 3.54
CA PRO A 91 -11.00 -1.49 4.16
C PRO A 91 -11.53 -0.17 4.74
N ILE A 92 -12.84 0.04 4.67
CA ILE A 92 -13.55 1.20 5.23
C ILE A 92 -14.82 0.80 6.00
N ASP A 93 -14.89 -0.46 6.40
CA ASP A 93 -16.02 -1.06 7.12
C ASP A 93 -16.14 -0.54 8.56
N LEU A 94 -15.01 -0.18 9.18
CA LEU A 94 -14.95 0.32 10.56
C LEU A 94 -14.67 1.82 10.68
N ALA A 95 -13.93 2.40 9.73
CA ALA A 95 -13.56 3.80 9.71
C ALA A 95 -13.28 4.26 8.27
N ASP A 96 -13.44 5.55 7.99
CA ASP A 96 -13.08 6.12 6.70
C ASP A 96 -11.54 6.16 6.55
N ALA A 97 -11.04 5.68 5.41
CA ALA A 97 -9.61 5.70 5.12
C ALA A 97 -9.05 7.12 4.93
N PHE A 98 -9.84 8.00 4.34
CA PHE A 98 -9.47 9.38 4.03
C PHE A 98 -10.56 10.35 4.51
N PRO A 99 -10.75 10.54 5.82
CA PRO A 99 -11.95 11.17 6.37
C PRO A 99 -12.12 12.65 5.98
N THR A 100 -11.04 13.34 5.60
CA THR A 100 -11.08 14.76 5.21
C THR A 100 -10.15 15.03 4.03
N PRO A 101 -10.37 16.11 3.24
CA PRO A 101 -9.43 16.51 2.20
C PRO A 101 -8.01 16.73 2.74
N GLY A 102 -7.00 16.35 1.96
CA GLY A 102 -5.61 16.47 2.37
C GLY A 102 -4.66 15.52 1.65
N VAL A 103 -3.44 15.44 2.16
CA VAL A 103 -2.44 14.48 1.69
C VAL A 103 -2.31 13.36 2.71
N TYR A 104 -2.32 12.13 2.21
CA TYR A 104 -2.24 10.92 3.01
C TYR A 104 -1.12 10.02 2.48
N TRP A 105 -0.54 9.26 3.39
CA TRP A 105 0.46 8.26 3.11
C TRP A 105 -0.06 6.90 3.57
N VAL A 106 -0.26 6.00 2.62
CA VAL A 106 -0.57 4.60 2.90
C VAL A 106 0.73 3.83 2.86
N ARG A 107 1.26 3.49 4.04
CA ARG A 107 2.54 2.80 4.20
C ARG A 107 2.28 1.32 4.46
N TYR A 108 2.84 0.47 3.61
CA TYR A 108 2.82 -0.97 3.75
C TYR A 108 4.18 -1.44 4.25
N ARG A 109 4.20 -2.09 5.41
CA ARG A 109 5.37 -2.75 5.95
C ARG A 109 5.30 -4.23 5.61
N PHE A 110 6.27 -4.68 4.82
CA PHE A 110 6.47 -6.08 4.46
C PHE A 110 7.51 -6.67 5.39
N VAL A 111 7.21 -7.83 5.96
CA VAL A 111 8.14 -8.62 6.77
C VAL A 111 8.44 -9.92 6.01
N PRO A 112 9.60 -10.02 5.36
CA PRO A 112 10.04 -11.25 4.71
C PRO A 112 10.18 -12.41 5.71
N ALA A 113 10.05 -13.65 5.22
CA ALA A 113 10.37 -14.85 6.00
C ALA A 113 11.88 -14.95 6.31
N ALA A 114 12.72 -14.33 5.47
CA ALA A 114 14.16 -14.16 5.69
C ALA A 114 14.60 -12.78 5.17
N GLY A 115 15.51 -12.13 5.89
CA GLY A 115 16.02 -10.80 5.54
C GLY A 115 15.41 -9.67 6.39
N GLN A 116 15.52 -8.44 5.89
CA GLN A 116 15.06 -7.25 6.61
C GLN A 116 13.66 -6.81 6.15
N PRO A 117 12.82 -6.30 7.07
CA PRO A 117 11.57 -5.66 6.70
C PRO A 117 11.80 -4.46 5.78
N PHE A 118 10.89 -4.24 4.84
CA PHE A 118 10.92 -3.08 3.94
C PHE A 118 9.55 -2.42 3.86
N VAL A 119 9.52 -1.19 3.32
CA VAL A 119 8.31 -0.38 3.23
C VAL A 119 8.07 0.08 1.80
N ILE A 120 6.81 0.03 1.39
CA ILE A 120 6.29 0.69 0.19
C ILE A 120 5.24 1.69 0.64
N ALA A 121 5.25 2.88 0.05
CA ALA A 121 4.30 3.92 0.41
C ALA A 121 3.55 4.45 -0.82
N PHE A 122 2.28 4.79 -0.62
CA PHE A 122 1.47 5.52 -1.58
C PHE A 122 1.16 6.88 -0.97
N ARG A 123 1.55 7.95 -1.66
CA ARG A 123 1.19 9.32 -1.32
C ARG A 123 -0.06 9.71 -2.11
N LEU A 124 -1.19 9.73 -1.43
CA LEU A 124 -2.50 9.99 -2.01
C LEU A 124 -2.97 11.39 -1.64
N ARG A 125 -3.54 12.13 -2.60
CA ARG A 125 -4.26 13.37 -2.32
C ARG A 125 -5.75 13.07 -2.29
N ALA A 126 -6.37 13.22 -1.12
CA ALA A 126 -7.83 13.19 -0.99
C ALA A 126 -8.38 14.57 -1.36
N LEU A 127 -9.24 14.61 -2.38
CA LEU A 127 -10.03 15.78 -2.77
C LEU A 127 -11.30 15.84 -1.94
#